data_AF-A0A1C3S3X5-F1
#
_entry.id   AF-A0A1C3S3X5-F1
#
_cell.length_a   1.000
_cell.length_b   1.000
_cell.length_c   1.000
_cell.angle_alpha   90.00
_cell.angle_beta   90.00
_cell.angle_gamma   90.00
#
_symmetry.space_group_name_H-M   'P 1'
#
loop_
_entity.id
_entity.type
_entity.pdbx_description
1 polymer ?
#
loop_
_entity_poly.entity_id
_entity_poly.type
_entity_poly.pdbx_seq_one_letter_code
_entity_poly.pdbx_strand_id
1 'polypeptide(L)'
;MKKSLKKTLFAGVAALSFVAVAGVSSTNASAKSYAKVTSNKALTTDATTRNVAVNGTNALYTKAGTLKGAKTVATKTTLAALKNSKQGQKNFRAYRVATTNRGSVYYKVVSFDKTYRGWIYGGKSVTAFAGGIASFNTTTAPAAAKSASASSASSASSTEQTTALTDAQKNATYKITKAGTANDGTATTYTYPAWTEYRKGRTVTDATPYANDTFKVTDQTTRTREGDLWVKIADTNATNGQKINGWIKYSALTATAQTPATTPTTPVADNAVRVTFVDASGKQVGKSFDYAKTGAAKGATLGTLSTVDGSYQWTLTDAQKSDLKALINTALDGTGYSFDLNNTANAAALAQAKTGAETKIAVTKGSIVYQQLTPYAQTSASDTSITASKMSPIANTKNDSVYQGEVNVKQDTDNKLPVGGFTLKLSDFVNADGTFQKDDFKDALGTTKPGFKTTVSNYLNYVDTTGKDKTTTSAEVKAARVQDLNNAFATAATTSYIAPANLSFTDLFSGNNGATYSRNDVANYINGKAQLKTLKSSVYPVVDSDGNATFNQYTFNFNSANGGTFGSGATRVVYTYGDPATNVNYPTKTVSTTVSPFN
;
A
#
# COMPACT_ATOMS: atom_id res chain seq x y z
N MET A 1 64.47 -15.35 29.81
CA MET A 1 64.70 -15.86 31.19
C MET A 1 63.43 -15.59 31.98
N LYS A 2 62.67 -16.64 32.32
CA LYS A 2 62.68 -17.34 33.62
C LYS A 2 62.27 -16.45 34.81
N LYS A 3 61.06 -16.74 35.33
CA LYS A 3 60.65 -16.79 36.76
C LYS A 3 60.66 -15.43 37.51
N SER A 4 59.80 -15.12 38.47
CA SER A 4 58.90 -15.92 39.32
C SER A 4 57.96 -14.98 40.09
N LEU A 5 56.79 -15.52 40.47
CA LEU A 5 55.93 -15.07 41.58
C LEU A 5 56.71 -14.55 42.80
N LYS A 6 56.11 -13.62 43.56
CA LYS A 6 55.87 -13.80 45.00
C LYS A 6 54.79 -12.84 45.54
N LYS A 7 53.89 -13.44 46.31
CA LYS A 7 52.89 -12.81 47.20
C LYS A 7 53.58 -11.93 48.24
N THR A 8 52.91 -10.89 48.71
CA THR A 8 52.92 -10.50 50.13
C THR A 8 51.64 -9.76 50.47
N LEU A 9 50.94 -10.34 51.44
CA LEU A 9 49.82 -9.81 52.19
C LEU A 9 50.42 -8.92 53.29
N PHE A 10 49.98 -7.68 53.43
CA PHE A 10 50.12 -6.95 54.70
C PHE A 10 48.87 -6.14 54.98
N ALA A 11 48.35 -6.38 56.18
CA ALA A 11 47.21 -5.74 56.78
C ALA A 11 47.49 -4.26 57.07
N GLY A 12 46.45 -3.43 56.95
CA GLY A 12 46.40 -2.07 57.46
C GLY A 12 45.06 -1.85 58.15
N VAL A 13 45.04 -2.11 59.45
CA VAL A 13 43.95 -1.75 60.37
C VAL A 13 44.06 -0.25 60.68
N ALA A 14 42.98 0.48 60.44
CA ALA A 14 42.66 1.78 61.04
C ALA A 14 41.19 2.11 60.69
N ALA A 15 40.33 2.69 61.51
CA ALA A 15 40.30 2.94 62.95
C ALA A 15 38.80 3.16 63.28
N LEU A 16 38.45 2.98 64.55
CA LEU A 16 37.12 3.03 65.13
C LEU A 16 36.43 4.40 64.99
N SER A 17 35.11 4.41 64.74
CA SER A 17 34.16 5.27 65.48
C SER A 17 32.68 4.96 65.18
N PHE A 18 32.03 4.33 66.15
CA PHE A 18 30.67 4.53 66.70
C PHE A 18 29.50 5.01 65.80
N VAL A 19 28.43 4.21 65.70
CA VAL A 19 27.12 4.36 66.40
C VAL A 19 26.01 3.55 65.69
N ALA A 20 25.33 2.71 66.49
CA ALA A 20 23.95 2.18 66.42
C ALA A 20 23.42 1.40 65.20
N VAL A 21 22.97 0.16 65.49
CA VAL A 21 21.58 -0.36 65.38
C VAL A 21 21.60 -1.87 65.11
N ALA A 22 20.72 -2.56 65.83
CA ALA A 22 20.55 -4.01 65.93
C ALA A 22 20.32 -4.75 64.59
N GLY A 23 20.66 -6.05 64.61
CA GLY A 23 20.13 -7.03 63.67
C GLY A 23 21.20 -7.71 62.81
N VAL A 24 21.79 -8.79 63.34
CA VAL A 24 22.61 -9.72 62.57
C VAL A 24 21.69 -10.42 61.55
N SER A 25 21.53 -9.82 60.37
CA SER A 25 20.98 -10.54 59.23
C SER A 25 22.12 -11.42 58.70
N SER A 26 22.06 -12.71 59.03
CA SER A 26 22.81 -13.74 58.33
C SER A 26 22.53 -13.57 56.83
N THR A 27 23.51 -13.05 56.10
CA THR A 27 23.47 -13.06 54.64
C THR A 27 23.47 -14.51 54.21
N ASN A 28 22.29 -15.09 54.02
CA ASN A 28 22.10 -16.32 53.28
C ASN A 28 22.69 -16.09 51.89
N ALA A 29 23.93 -16.52 51.69
CA ALA A 29 24.55 -16.60 50.38
C ALA A 29 23.78 -17.66 49.59
N SER A 30 22.67 -17.26 48.96
CA SER A 30 21.89 -18.14 48.11
C SER A 30 22.74 -18.48 46.89
N ALA A 31 23.33 -19.68 46.91
CA ALA A 31 24.08 -20.18 45.77
C ALA A 31 23.16 -20.13 44.54
N LYS A 32 23.59 -19.43 43.48
CA LYS A 32 22.82 -19.30 42.24
C LYS A 32 22.42 -20.69 41.74
N SER A 33 21.15 -21.04 41.90
CA SER A 33 20.64 -22.34 41.50
C SER A 33 20.45 -22.37 39.99
N TYR A 34 21.11 -23.33 39.34
CA TYR A 34 21.03 -23.50 37.88
C TYR A 34 20.00 -24.57 37.52
N ALA A 35 19.38 -24.41 36.35
CA ALA A 35 18.53 -25.46 35.81
C ALA A 35 19.36 -26.68 35.38
N LYS A 36 18.71 -27.84 35.24
CA LYS A 36 19.24 -29.07 34.65
C LYS A 36 18.41 -29.45 33.42
N VAL A 37 19.02 -30.09 32.43
CA VAL A 37 18.29 -30.61 31.25
C VAL A 37 17.60 -31.91 31.65
N THR A 38 16.29 -32.00 31.41
CA THR A 38 15.50 -33.23 31.63
C THR A 38 15.22 -33.98 30.33
N SER A 39 15.21 -33.27 29.19
CA SER A 39 15.05 -33.88 27.87
C SER A 39 15.86 -33.11 26.83
N ASN A 40 16.38 -33.82 25.82
CA ASN A 40 17.09 -33.24 24.68
C ASN A 40 16.94 -34.18 23.47
N LYS A 41 16.02 -33.84 22.57
CA LYS A 41 15.64 -34.70 21.43
C LYS A 41 15.87 -33.97 20.11
N ALA A 42 16.18 -34.74 19.06
CA ALA A 42 16.17 -34.22 17.70
C ALA A 42 14.72 -34.00 17.25
N LEU A 43 14.47 -32.96 16.46
CA LEU A 43 13.16 -32.77 15.83
C LEU A 43 13.02 -33.73 14.65
N THR A 44 11.92 -34.48 14.61
CA THR A 44 11.62 -35.50 13.59
C THR A 44 10.56 -35.06 12.57
N THR A 45 9.94 -33.89 12.75
CA THR A 45 8.98 -33.36 11.77
C THR A 45 9.64 -33.10 10.41
N ASP A 46 8.79 -32.98 9.38
CA ASP A 46 9.21 -32.71 8.02
C ASP A 46 10.25 -31.59 7.99
N ALA A 47 11.21 -31.71 7.06
CA ALA A 47 12.26 -30.73 7.00
C ALA A 47 11.66 -29.32 6.80
N THR A 48 10.91 -29.08 5.75
CA THR A 48 10.42 -27.76 5.35
C THR A 48 9.60 -27.03 6.44
N THR A 49 9.01 -27.75 7.39
CA THR A 49 8.23 -27.18 8.53
C THR A 49 9.06 -26.55 9.66
N ARG A 50 10.38 -26.71 9.66
CA ARG A 50 11.24 -26.32 10.81
C ARG A 50 12.05 -25.05 10.58
N ASN A 51 11.71 -24.29 9.55
CA ASN A 51 12.30 -22.98 9.30
C ASN A 51 11.72 -21.96 10.28
N VAL A 52 12.61 -21.19 10.90
CA VAL A 52 12.26 -20.24 11.97
C VAL A 52 12.97 -18.91 11.75
N ALA A 53 12.38 -17.85 12.31
CA ALA A 53 13.03 -16.55 12.45
C ALA A 53 13.28 -16.29 13.93
N VAL A 54 14.45 -15.72 14.21
CA VAL A 54 14.73 -15.11 15.52
C VAL A 54 13.98 -13.78 15.62
N ASN A 55 13.52 -13.43 16.83
CA ASN A 55 12.76 -12.18 17.02
C ASN A 55 13.49 -11.11 17.85
N GLY A 56 14.68 -11.40 18.37
CA GLY A 56 15.50 -10.46 19.15
C GLY A 56 15.15 -10.34 20.63
N THR A 57 14.13 -11.05 21.14
CA THR A 57 13.72 -10.96 22.56
C THR A 57 14.63 -11.74 23.50
N ASN A 58 15.29 -12.77 22.98
CA ASN A 58 16.14 -13.71 23.71
C ASN A 58 17.47 -13.88 22.99
N ALA A 59 18.56 -14.07 23.74
CA ALA A 59 19.89 -14.32 23.17
C ALA A 59 20.06 -15.79 22.75
N LEU A 60 21.05 -16.03 21.89
CA LEU A 60 21.49 -17.38 21.49
C LEU A 60 22.65 -17.81 22.39
N TYR A 61 22.63 -19.05 22.88
CA TYR A 61 23.62 -19.56 23.84
C TYR A 61 24.28 -20.87 23.39
N THR A 62 25.42 -21.22 23.98
CA THR A 62 26.12 -22.49 23.71
C THR A 62 25.35 -23.72 24.21
N LYS A 63 24.53 -23.54 25.25
CA LYS A 63 23.59 -24.50 25.85
C LYS A 63 22.40 -23.71 26.42
N ALA A 64 21.33 -24.38 26.88
CA ALA A 64 20.17 -23.66 27.42
C ALA A 64 20.61 -22.59 28.45
N GLY A 65 20.09 -21.37 28.30
CA GLY A 65 20.65 -20.17 28.93
C GLY A 65 20.62 -20.16 30.47
N THR A 66 19.79 -21.00 31.07
CA THR A 66 19.66 -21.15 32.53
C THR A 66 20.58 -22.22 33.13
N LEU A 67 21.36 -22.93 32.30
CA LEU A 67 22.31 -23.96 32.75
C LEU A 67 23.63 -23.32 33.22
N LYS A 68 24.32 -24.00 34.16
CA LYS A 68 25.64 -23.58 34.62
C LYS A 68 26.63 -23.51 33.45
N GLY A 69 27.29 -22.36 33.29
CA GLY A 69 28.30 -22.12 32.26
C GLY A 69 27.77 -21.91 30.84
N ALA A 70 26.49 -21.54 30.66
CA ALA A 70 25.97 -21.12 29.37
C ALA A 70 26.67 -19.81 28.93
N LYS A 71 27.22 -19.79 27.71
CA LYS A 71 27.87 -18.61 27.13
C LYS A 71 27.02 -18.06 25.99
N THR A 72 26.95 -16.74 25.85
CA THR A 72 26.24 -16.06 24.76
C THR A 72 26.99 -16.28 23.43
N VAL A 73 26.30 -16.80 22.43
CA VAL A 73 26.76 -16.95 21.04
C VAL A 73 26.37 -15.72 20.21
N ALA A 74 25.16 -15.19 20.45
CA ALA A 74 24.70 -13.95 19.83
C ALA A 74 23.78 -13.21 20.81
N THR A 75 23.96 -11.89 20.90
CA THR A 75 23.18 -11.03 21.80
C THR A 75 21.74 -10.83 21.27
N LYS A 76 20.85 -10.33 22.13
CA LYS A 76 19.49 -9.92 21.72
C LYS A 76 19.51 -8.93 20.56
N THR A 77 20.40 -7.93 20.64
CA THR A 77 20.58 -6.90 19.61
C THR A 77 21.05 -7.50 18.29
N THR A 78 22.02 -8.41 18.32
CA THR A 78 22.48 -9.13 17.12
C THR A 78 21.32 -9.89 16.47
N LEU A 79 20.51 -10.60 17.26
CA LEU A 79 19.38 -11.36 16.74
C LEU A 79 18.23 -10.47 16.24
N ALA A 80 18.01 -9.30 16.84
CA ALA A 80 17.09 -8.30 16.31
C ALA A 80 17.54 -7.77 14.94
N ALA A 81 18.85 -7.54 14.76
CA ALA A 81 19.40 -7.18 13.45
C ALA A 81 19.23 -8.31 12.42
N LEU A 82 19.47 -9.57 12.82
CA LEU A 82 19.25 -10.73 11.94
C LEU A 82 17.78 -10.93 11.56
N LYS A 83 16.84 -10.65 12.47
CA LYS A 83 15.40 -10.65 12.17
C LYS A 83 15.10 -9.74 10.97
N ASN A 84 15.68 -8.54 10.96
CA ASN A 84 15.44 -7.50 9.95
C ASN A 84 16.32 -7.65 8.69
N SER A 85 17.20 -8.65 8.63
CA SER A 85 18.06 -8.89 7.48
C SER A 85 17.26 -9.21 6.21
N LYS A 86 17.60 -8.58 5.09
CA LYS A 86 17.05 -8.90 3.76
C LYS A 86 17.80 -10.05 3.06
N GLN A 87 18.66 -10.76 3.77
CA GLN A 87 19.50 -11.84 3.22
C GLN A 87 18.99 -13.21 3.70
N GLY A 88 18.58 -14.07 2.77
CA GLY A 88 18.09 -15.43 3.02
C GLY A 88 19.10 -16.33 3.73
N GLN A 89 20.40 -16.05 3.59
CA GLN A 89 21.48 -16.65 4.37
C GLN A 89 21.23 -16.60 5.89
N LYS A 90 20.49 -15.57 6.35
CA LYS A 90 20.17 -15.33 7.76
C LYS A 90 18.85 -15.98 8.20
N ASN A 91 18.23 -16.79 7.35
CA ASN A 91 17.17 -17.71 7.77
C ASN A 91 17.73 -18.73 8.77
N PHE A 92 16.89 -19.17 9.71
CA PHE A 92 17.28 -20.14 10.73
C PHE A 92 16.51 -21.43 10.60
N ARG A 93 17.17 -22.48 11.08
CA ARG A 93 16.63 -23.83 11.13
C ARG A 93 16.63 -24.36 12.54
N ALA A 94 15.47 -24.75 13.06
CA ALA A 94 15.39 -25.52 14.30
C ALA A 94 15.61 -27.02 14.01
N TYR A 95 16.42 -27.70 14.84
CA TYR A 95 16.73 -29.12 14.61
C TYR A 95 16.80 -29.98 15.88
N ARG A 96 16.77 -29.36 17.08
CA ARG A 96 16.60 -30.07 18.35
C ARG A 96 15.76 -29.24 19.32
N VAL A 97 15.18 -29.90 20.30
CA VAL A 97 14.43 -29.30 21.41
C VAL A 97 14.90 -29.90 22.73
N ALA A 98 15.00 -29.07 23.76
CA ALA A 98 15.38 -29.48 25.10
C ALA A 98 14.46 -28.86 26.15
N THR A 99 14.13 -29.63 27.17
CA THR A 99 13.34 -29.19 28.32
C THR A 99 14.23 -29.20 29.56
N THR A 100 14.05 -28.21 30.42
CA THR A 100 14.75 -28.11 31.70
C THR A 100 13.88 -28.59 32.86
N ASN A 101 14.48 -28.89 34.01
CA ASN A 101 13.75 -29.22 35.25
C ASN A 101 12.87 -28.09 35.78
N ARG A 102 12.93 -26.90 35.16
CA ARG A 102 12.07 -25.75 35.46
C ARG A 102 10.96 -25.54 34.42
N GLY A 103 10.73 -26.51 33.54
CA GLY A 103 9.69 -26.45 32.49
C GLY A 103 9.99 -25.52 31.31
N SER A 104 11.13 -24.82 31.30
CA SER A 104 11.54 -24.02 30.14
C SER A 104 11.97 -24.91 28.97
N VAL A 105 11.53 -24.56 27.77
CA VAL A 105 11.91 -25.21 26.51
C VAL A 105 12.91 -24.34 25.74
N TYR A 106 13.92 -24.98 25.19
CA TYR A 106 14.94 -24.36 24.33
C TYR A 106 15.06 -25.12 23.02
N TYR A 107 15.19 -24.40 21.91
CA TYR A 107 15.44 -24.98 20.60
C TYR A 107 16.90 -24.78 20.18
N LYS A 108 17.50 -25.82 19.61
CA LYS A 108 18.81 -25.70 18.95
C LYS A 108 18.56 -25.25 17.51
N VAL A 109 19.09 -24.07 17.19
CA VAL A 109 18.92 -23.43 15.87
C VAL A 109 20.26 -23.22 15.19
N VAL A 110 20.23 -23.13 13.86
CA VAL A 110 21.38 -22.79 13.03
C VAL A 110 20.96 -21.84 11.91
N SER A 111 21.74 -20.80 11.63
CA SER A 111 21.53 -19.96 10.43
C SER A 111 21.90 -20.74 9.17
N PHE A 112 21.32 -20.38 8.02
CA PHE A 112 21.54 -21.14 6.78
C PHE A 112 22.99 -21.02 6.28
N ASP A 113 23.62 -19.87 6.48
CA ASP A 113 25.08 -19.67 6.27
C ASP A 113 25.96 -20.35 7.33
N LYS A 114 25.38 -20.97 8.35
CA LYS A 114 26.04 -21.67 9.46
C LYS A 114 26.84 -20.78 10.41
N THR A 115 26.84 -19.45 10.24
CA THR A 115 27.56 -18.51 11.09
C THR A 115 27.09 -18.57 12.54
N TYR A 116 25.78 -18.74 12.76
CA TYR A 116 25.19 -18.80 14.10
C TYR A 116 24.64 -20.19 14.39
N ARG A 117 25.05 -20.77 15.52
CA ARG A 117 24.52 -22.04 16.01
C ARG A 117 24.47 -22.05 17.54
N GLY A 118 23.31 -22.36 18.09
CA GLY A 118 23.16 -22.40 19.54
C GLY A 118 21.76 -22.76 19.99
N TRP A 119 21.51 -22.58 21.29
CA TRP A 119 20.24 -22.81 21.95
C TRP A 119 19.57 -21.48 22.27
N ILE A 120 18.31 -21.34 21.90
CA ILE A 120 17.49 -20.16 22.15
C ILE A 120 16.22 -20.56 22.89
N TYR A 121 15.78 -19.70 23.80
CA TYR A 121 14.56 -19.94 24.57
C TYR A 121 13.34 -19.98 23.66
N GLY A 122 12.55 -21.06 23.78
CA GLY A 122 11.41 -21.38 22.93
C GLY A 122 10.04 -21.27 23.60
N GLY A 123 9.98 -20.81 24.87
CA GLY A 123 8.77 -20.82 25.67
C GLY A 123 8.67 -22.05 26.58
N LYS A 124 7.46 -22.59 26.73
CA LYS A 124 7.15 -23.76 27.57
C LYS A 124 6.67 -24.98 26.79
N SER A 125 6.40 -24.84 25.48
CA SER A 125 5.91 -25.93 24.63
C SER A 125 7.02 -26.50 23.74
N VAL A 126 7.05 -27.83 23.61
CA VAL A 126 7.95 -28.55 22.70
C VAL A 126 7.36 -28.74 21.30
N THR A 127 6.08 -28.40 21.10
CA THR A 127 5.35 -28.56 19.83
C THR A 127 5.16 -27.24 19.07
N ALA A 128 5.48 -26.11 19.70
CA ALA A 128 5.35 -24.78 19.09
C ALA A 128 6.65 -23.99 19.17
N PHE A 129 6.96 -23.25 18.11
CA PHE A 129 8.03 -22.25 18.12
C PHE A 129 7.50 -20.95 18.73
N ALA A 130 7.97 -20.63 19.94
CA ALA A 130 7.62 -19.40 20.65
C ALA A 130 8.87 -18.78 21.31
N GLY A 131 8.66 -17.83 22.23
CA GLY A 131 9.75 -17.20 22.96
C GLY A 131 10.64 -16.36 22.04
N GLY A 132 11.90 -16.76 21.86
CA GLY A 132 12.90 -16.07 21.04
C GLY A 132 12.85 -16.38 19.54
N ILE A 133 11.99 -17.32 19.12
CA ILE A 133 11.82 -17.74 17.73
C ILE A 133 10.34 -17.84 17.36
N ALA A 134 10.07 -17.76 16.07
CA ALA A 134 8.76 -18.04 15.49
C ALA A 134 8.93 -18.85 14.21
N SER A 135 7.90 -19.60 13.81
CA SER A 135 7.85 -20.21 12.47
C SER A 135 8.05 -19.13 11.40
N PHE A 136 8.78 -19.45 10.34
CA PHE A 136 9.08 -18.49 9.29
C PHE A 136 9.03 -19.12 7.90
N ASN A 137 8.16 -18.56 7.07
CA ASN A 137 8.06 -18.91 5.66
C ASN A 137 9.17 -18.18 4.91
N THR A 138 10.07 -18.96 4.29
CA THR A 138 11.21 -18.43 3.52
C THR A 138 10.81 -18.01 2.10
N THR A 139 9.61 -18.39 1.67
CA THR A 139 8.96 -17.94 0.44
C THR A 139 7.49 -17.56 0.68
N THR A 140 6.92 -16.76 -0.21
CA THR A 140 5.47 -16.55 -0.26
C THR A 140 4.81 -17.70 -1.03
N ALA A 141 3.60 -18.09 -0.64
CA ALA A 141 2.79 -18.94 -1.50
C ALA A 141 2.60 -18.23 -2.87
N PRO A 142 2.58 -18.97 -4.00
CA PRO A 142 2.02 -18.43 -5.23
C PRO A 142 0.59 -17.96 -4.91
N ALA A 143 0.16 -16.82 -5.44
CA ALA A 143 -1.20 -16.33 -5.19
C ALA A 143 -2.23 -17.44 -5.49
N ALA A 144 -3.05 -17.81 -4.52
CA ALA A 144 -4.08 -18.81 -4.71
C ALA A 144 -5.05 -18.35 -5.81
N ALA A 145 -5.42 -19.26 -6.72
CA ALA A 145 -6.64 -19.09 -7.49
C ALA A 145 -7.80 -18.83 -6.51
N LYS A 146 -8.71 -17.91 -6.85
CA LYS A 146 -9.88 -17.53 -6.04
C LYS A 146 -10.84 -18.72 -5.95
N SER A 147 -10.54 -19.68 -5.10
CA SER A 147 -11.45 -20.73 -4.65
C SER A 147 -11.41 -20.78 -3.13
N ALA A 148 -12.60 -20.86 -2.54
CA ALA A 148 -12.84 -20.66 -1.13
C ALA A 148 -12.22 -21.77 -0.26
N SER A 149 -11.78 -21.37 0.94
CA SER A 149 -11.37 -22.21 2.07
C SER A 149 -9.94 -22.77 2.03
N ALA A 150 -9.01 -22.09 2.73
CA ALA A 150 -7.80 -22.71 3.26
C ALA A 150 -7.15 -21.87 4.37
N SER A 151 -7.72 -21.94 5.57
CA SER A 151 -7.02 -21.59 6.80
C SER A 151 -6.11 -22.75 7.22
N SER A 152 -4.84 -22.72 6.80
CA SER A 152 -3.65 -23.26 7.51
C SER A 152 -2.49 -23.42 6.53
N ALA A 153 -1.53 -22.49 6.63
CA ALA A 153 -0.33 -22.45 5.81
C ALA A 153 0.63 -23.60 6.18
N SER A 154 0.68 -24.63 5.33
CA SER A 154 1.69 -25.67 5.36
C SER A 154 2.90 -25.27 4.50
N SER A 155 4.04 -25.82 4.92
CA SER A 155 5.39 -25.65 4.39
C SER A 155 5.53 -26.05 2.91
N ALA A 156 6.72 -25.85 2.35
CA ALA A 156 7.14 -26.17 0.98
C ALA A 156 7.11 -27.67 0.61
N SER A 157 5.97 -28.33 0.84
CA SER A 157 5.64 -29.67 0.40
C SER A 157 4.12 -29.80 0.32
N SER A 158 3.56 -29.44 -0.83
CA SER A 158 2.39 -30.14 -1.35
C SER A 158 2.45 -30.12 -2.87
N THR A 159 1.91 -31.18 -3.44
CA THR A 159 1.69 -31.48 -4.85
C THR A 159 0.78 -30.46 -5.57
N GLU A 160 0.49 -29.32 -4.93
CA GLU A 160 -0.43 -28.27 -5.36
C GLU A 160 0.28 -26.92 -5.52
N GLN A 161 1.57 -26.94 -5.82
CA GLN A 161 2.36 -25.75 -6.13
C GLN A 161 2.14 -25.28 -7.58
N THR A 162 0.88 -25.21 -8.02
CA THR A 162 0.54 -24.91 -9.41
C THR A 162 -0.72 -24.06 -9.47
N THR A 163 -0.62 -22.75 -9.71
CA THR A 163 -1.68 -21.98 -10.43
C THR A 163 -1.37 -20.52 -10.71
N ALA A 164 -0.36 -19.90 -10.09
CA ALA A 164 -0.18 -18.44 -10.22
C ALA A 164 0.59 -17.96 -11.47
N LEU A 165 0.91 -18.80 -12.45
CA LEU A 165 1.61 -18.34 -13.67
C LEU A 165 0.68 -17.52 -14.56
N THR A 166 1.16 -16.37 -15.03
CA THR A 166 0.47 -15.57 -16.04
C THR A 166 0.39 -16.33 -17.37
N ASP A 167 -0.60 -16.01 -18.21
CA ASP A 167 -0.71 -16.61 -19.55
C ASP A 167 0.53 -16.34 -20.40
N ALA A 168 1.14 -15.15 -20.26
CA ALA A 168 2.42 -14.83 -20.87
C ALA A 168 3.55 -15.78 -20.42
N GLN A 169 3.63 -16.09 -19.12
CA GLN A 169 4.64 -17.01 -18.60
C GLN A 169 4.43 -18.45 -19.07
N LYS A 170 3.18 -18.92 -19.16
CA LYS A 170 2.83 -20.26 -19.66
C LYS A 170 3.17 -20.42 -21.15
N ASN A 171 2.86 -19.39 -21.94
CA ASN A 171 2.99 -19.43 -23.39
C ASN A 171 4.43 -19.19 -23.87
N ALA A 172 5.22 -18.44 -23.11
CA ALA A 172 6.61 -18.16 -23.44
C ALA A 172 7.51 -19.41 -23.39
N THR A 173 8.57 -19.38 -24.19
CA THR A 173 9.71 -20.29 -24.09
C THR A 173 10.91 -19.43 -23.71
N TYR A 174 11.75 -19.93 -22.81
CA TYR A 174 12.82 -19.16 -22.20
C TYR A 174 14.19 -19.75 -22.50
N LYS A 175 15.21 -18.89 -22.48
CA LYS A 175 16.63 -19.28 -22.36
C LYS A 175 17.22 -18.68 -21.10
N ILE A 176 18.21 -19.36 -20.52
CA ILE A 176 19.04 -18.77 -19.47
C ILE A 176 19.95 -17.74 -20.12
N THR A 177 19.80 -16.48 -19.74
CA THR A 177 20.46 -15.33 -20.40
C THR A 177 21.97 -15.45 -20.38
N LYS A 178 22.53 -15.96 -19.28
CA LYS A 178 23.97 -16.13 -19.10
C LYS A 178 24.24 -17.45 -18.37
N ALA A 179 24.04 -18.56 -19.08
CA ALA A 179 24.36 -19.89 -18.58
C ALA A 179 25.87 -19.97 -18.23
N GLY A 180 26.19 -20.66 -17.13
CA GLY A 180 27.56 -20.76 -16.62
C GLY A 180 27.61 -21.25 -15.18
N THR A 181 28.63 -20.82 -14.43
CA THR A 181 28.97 -21.36 -13.11
C THR A 181 28.60 -20.47 -11.92
N ALA A 182 28.00 -19.29 -12.15
CA ALA A 182 27.64 -18.36 -11.08
C ALA A 182 26.64 -18.98 -10.07
N ASN A 183 26.79 -18.62 -8.79
CA ASN A 183 25.99 -19.17 -7.68
C ASN A 183 25.17 -18.08 -6.98
N ASP A 184 24.49 -17.26 -7.76
CA ASP A 184 23.69 -16.11 -7.35
C ASP A 184 22.24 -16.17 -7.89
N GLY A 185 21.86 -17.28 -8.50
CA GLY A 185 20.56 -17.49 -9.12
C GLY A 185 20.45 -17.01 -10.57
N THR A 186 21.52 -16.52 -11.21
CA THR A 186 21.44 -15.98 -12.59
C THR A 186 21.98 -16.89 -13.67
N ALA A 187 22.78 -17.90 -13.32
CA ALA A 187 23.44 -18.77 -14.31
C ALA A 187 22.97 -20.22 -14.26
N THR A 188 22.45 -20.69 -13.12
CA THR A 188 22.14 -22.10 -12.85
C THR A 188 20.91 -22.23 -11.95
N THR A 189 20.40 -23.44 -11.83
CA THR A 189 19.18 -23.80 -11.11
C THR A 189 19.46 -24.44 -9.75
N TYR A 190 18.42 -24.49 -8.91
CA TYR A 190 18.46 -24.95 -7.53
C TYR A 190 17.31 -25.90 -7.22
N THR A 191 17.49 -26.81 -6.25
CA THR A 191 16.41 -27.72 -5.82
C THR A 191 15.26 -26.96 -5.15
N TYR A 192 15.59 -25.86 -4.48
CA TYR A 192 14.69 -24.85 -3.91
C TYR A 192 15.28 -23.48 -4.22
N PRO A 193 14.50 -22.39 -4.31
CA PRO A 193 15.06 -21.05 -4.47
C PRO A 193 16.21 -20.81 -3.47
N ALA A 194 17.27 -20.13 -3.90
CA ALA A 194 18.50 -20.03 -3.10
C ALA A 194 18.19 -19.54 -1.68
N TRP A 195 18.78 -20.21 -0.68
CA TRP A 195 18.64 -19.87 0.74
C TRP A 195 17.21 -19.95 1.33
N THR A 196 16.33 -20.71 0.70
CA THR A 196 14.96 -20.94 1.22
C THR A 196 14.79 -22.25 1.99
N GLU A 197 15.70 -23.21 1.82
CA GLU A 197 15.72 -24.45 2.62
C GLU A 197 17.15 -24.81 3.07
N TYR A 198 17.26 -25.27 4.32
CA TYR A 198 18.57 -25.56 4.92
C TYR A 198 19.25 -26.76 4.23
N ARG A 199 20.52 -26.57 3.82
CA ARG A 199 21.35 -27.55 3.09
C ARG A 199 20.85 -27.93 1.69
N LYS A 200 19.89 -27.19 1.13
CA LYS A 200 19.52 -27.31 -0.29
C LYS A 200 20.36 -26.33 -1.11
N GLY A 201 20.66 -26.69 -2.34
CA GLY A 201 21.60 -25.96 -3.18
C GLY A 201 21.28 -26.12 -4.66
N ARG A 202 22.30 -25.90 -5.49
CA ARG A 202 22.19 -26.00 -6.94
C ARG A 202 21.87 -27.42 -7.39
N THR A 203 21.06 -27.57 -8.42
CA THR A 203 20.82 -28.85 -9.12
C THR A 203 22.00 -29.20 -10.02
N VAL A 204 22.61 -28.20 -10.67
CA VAL A 204 23.86 -28.33 -11.43
C VAL A 204 24.86 -27.24 -11.08
N THR A 205 26.15 -27.55 -11.06
CA THR A 205 27.20 -26.58 -10.73
C THR A 205 27.66 -25.75 -11.92
N ASP A 206 27.38 -26.21 -13.13
CA ASP A 206 27.72 -25.56 -14.40
C ASP A 206 26.56 -25.74 -15.38
N ALA A 207 26.01 -24.63 -15.86
CA ALA A 207 24.94 -24.59 -16.84
C ALA A 207 25.43 -24.36 -18.27
N THR A 208 26.75 -24.22 -18.50
CA THR A 208 27.32 -23.99 -19.84
C THR A 208 26.82 -25.00 -20.91
N PRO A 209 26.68 -26.31 -20.61
CA PRO A 209 26.12 -27.28 -21.56
C PRO A 209 24.67 -27.01 -22.01
N TYR A 210 23.95 -26.19 -21.25
CA TYR A 210 22.54 -25.85 -21.44
C TYR A 210 22.35 -24.44 -22.02
N ALA A 211 23.42 -23.77 -22.46
CA ALA A 211 23.36 -22.38 -22.95
C ALA A 211 22.38 -22.18 -24.12
N ASN A 212 22.18 -23.23 -24.91
CA ASN A 212 21.26 -23.22 -26.06
C ASN A 212 19.92 -23.91 -25.79
N ASP A 213 19.75 -24.52 -24.61
CA ASP A 213 18.52 -25.21 -24.26
C ASP A 213 17.39 -24.22 -24.01
N THR A 214 16.16 -24.66 -24.28
CA THR A 214 14.96 -23.88 -24.07
C THR A 214 14.14 -24.45 -22.91
N PHE A 215 13.41 -23.58 -22.25
CA PHE A 215 12.75 -23.90 -20.98
C PHE A 215 11.31 -23.42 -20.94
N LYS A 216 10.46 -24.20 -20.26
CA LYS A 216 9.13 -23.80 -19.81
C LYS A 216 9.14 -23.50 -18.32
N VAL A 217 8.44 -22.43 -17.94
CA VAL A 217 8.19 -22.15 -16.53
C VAL A 217 7.01 -22.99 -16.07
N THR A 218 7.19 -23.71 -14.97
CA THR A 218 6.20 -24.66 -14.42
C THR A 218 5.64 -24.21 -13.07
N ASP A 219 6.36 -23.35 -12.35
CA ASP A 219 5.96 -22.82 -11.05
C ASP A 219 6.69 -21.49 -10.77
N GLN A 220 6.18 -20.71 -9.81
CA GLN A 220 6.81 -19.48 -9.34
C GLN A 220 6.60 -19.20 -7.86
N THR A 221 7.55 -18.52 -7.23
CA THR A 221 7.47 -18.09 -5.83
C THR A 221 8.36 -16.87 -5.57
N THR A 222 8.09 -16.11 -4.52
CA THR A 222 8.93 -14.96 -4.13
C THR A 222 9.63 -15.27 -2.80
N ARG A 223 10.93 -14.99 -2.69
CA ARG A 223 11.64 -15.16 -1.41
C ARG A 223 11.26 -14.04 -0.45
N THR A 224 10.94 -14.38 0.81
CA THR A 224 10.36 -13.41 1.75
C THR A 224 11.33 -12.36 2.26
N ARG A 225 12.64 -12.64 2.28
CA ARG A 225 13.65 -11.67 2.74
C ARG A 225 14.13 -10.75 1.62
N GLU A 226 14.38 -11.32 0.45
CA GLU A 226 14.92 -10.59 -0.70
C GLU A 226 13.83 -9.92 -1.54
N GLY A 227 12.62 -10.48 -1.59
CA GLY A 227 11.53 -9.99 -2.43
C GLY A 227 11.70 -10.31 -3.92
N ASP A 228 12.65 -11.17 -4.29
CA ASP A 228 12.92 -11.53 -5.67
C ASP A 228 12.09 -12.72 -6.15
N LEU A 229 11.68 -12.67 -7.42
CA LEU A 229 10.88 -13.71 -8.07
C LEU A 229 11.76 -14.86 -8.55
N TRP A 230 11.41 -16.06 -8.13
CA TRP A 230 12.00 -17.32 -8.57
C TRP A 230 10.97 -18.15 -9.31
N VAL A 231 11.41 -18.80 -10.39
CA VAL A 231 10.58 -19.68 -11.21
C VAL A 231 11.20 -21.06 -11.30
N LYS A 232 10.37 -22.10 -11.36
CA LYS A 232 10.81 -23.46 -11.64
C LYS A 232 10.77 -23.70 -13.13
N ILE A 233 11.91 -24.05 -13.72
CA ILE A 233 12.03 -24.31 -15.14
C ILE A 233 12.10 -25.81 -15.43
N ALA A 234 11.50 -26.19 -16.56
CA ALA A 234 11.59 -27.50 -17.16
C ALA A 234 12.23 -27.35 -18.55
N ASP A 235 13.33 -28.06 -18.75
CA ASP A 235 14.07 -28.17 -20.01
C ASP A 235 13.22 -28.89 -21.05
N THR A 236 13.03 -28.24 -22.20
CA THR A 236 12.31 -28.82 -23.34
C THR A 236 13.18 -29.73 -24.19
N ASN A 237 14.49 -29.73 -23.94
CA ASN A 237 15.48 -30.47 -24.71
C ASN A 237 15.87 -31.75 -23.96
N ALA A 238 15.98 -32.87 -24.66
CA ALA A 238 16.40 -34.14 -24.06
C ALA A 238 17.93 -34.32 -23.99
N THR A 239 18.69 -33.46 -24.68
CA THR A 239 20.12 -33.63 -24.99
C THR A 239 21.00 -33.83 -23.76
N ASN A 240 20.66 -33.21 -22.63
CA ASN A 240 21.46 -33.25 -21.39
C ASN A 240 20.73 -33.93 -20.21
N GLY A 241 19.74 -34.78 -20.50
CA GLY A 241 18.98 -35.53 -19.50
C GLY A 241 18.19 -34.66 -18.51
N GLN A 242 17.89 -33.40 -18.88
CA GLN A 242 17.07 -32.45 -18.12
C GLN A 242 17.52 -32.24 -16.66
N LYS A 243 18.80 -32.51 -16.35
CA LYS A 243 19.36 -32.39 -14.99
C LYS A 243 19.33 -30.95 -14.45
N ILE A 244 19.25 -29.97 -15.34
CA ILE A 244 19.14 -28.55 -14.98
C ILE A 244 17.73 -28.15 -14.53
N ASN A 245 16.73 -29.03 -14.58
CA ASN A 245 15.39 -28.71 -14.09
C ASN A 245 15.43 -28.28 -12.61
N GLY A 246 14.88 -27.11 -12.30
CA GLY A 246 14.95 -26.54 -10.96
C GLY A 246 14.55 -25.07 -10.91
N TRP A 247 14.80 -24.44 -9.76
CA TRP A 247 14.47 -23.05 -9.50
C TRP A 247 15.59 -22.10 -9.93
N ILE A 248 15.24 -21.02 -10.62
CA ILE A 248 16.14 -19.93 -11.03
C ILE A 248 15.45 -18.57 -10.83
N LYS A 249 16.20 -17.47 -10.70
CA LYS A 249 15.58 -16.13 -10.71
C LYS A 249 14.88 -15.88 -12.04
N TYR A 250 13.70 -15.29 -12.01
CA TYR A 250 12.97 -14.96 -13.25
C TYR A 250 13.75 -13.98 -14.13
N SER A 251 14.44 -13.01 -13.53
CA SER A 251 15.31 -12.06 -14.23
C SER A 251 16.54 -12.69 -14.90
N ALA A 252 16.84 -13.96 -14.62
CA ALA A 252 17.89 -14.71 -15.31
C ALA A 252 17.45 -15.22 -16.68
N LEU A 253 16.14 -15.20 -16.95
CA LEU A 253 15.55 -15.75 -18.16
C LEU A 253 15.27 -14.65 -19.18
N THR A 254 15.62 -14.92 -20.43
CA THR A 254 15.16 -14.14 -21.56
C THR A 254 14.12 -14.96 -22.28
N ALA A 255 12.93 -14.38 -22.48
CA ALA A 255 11.94 -14.98 -23.37
C ALA A 255 12.54 -14.99 -24.78
N THR A 256 12.63 -16.17 -25.40
CA THR A 256 13.06 -16.24 -26.80
C THR A 256 12.00 -15.52 -27.63
N ALA A 257 12.44 -14.70 -28.59
CA ALA A 257 11.54 -14.17 -29.60
C ALA A 257 10.74 -15.35 -30.15
N GLN A 258 9.42 -15.26 -30.00
CA GLN A 258 8.56 -16.15 -30.74
C GLN A 258 8.90 -15.90 -32.20
N THR A 259 9.57 -16.85 -32.87
CA THR A 259 9.05 -17.23 -34.19
C THR A 259 7.57 -17.42 -33.91
N PRO A 260 6.66 -16.59 -34.45
CA PRO A 260 5.26 -16.72 -34.12
C PRO A 260 4.95 -18.20 -34.25
N ALA A 261 4.64 -18.83 -33.13
CA ALA A 261 3.96 -20.10 -33.22
C ALA A 261 2.78 -19.75 -34.11
N THR A 262 2.69 -20.41 -35.25
CA THR A 262 1.40 -20.63 -35.87
C THR A 262 0.55 -21.17 -34.74
N THR A 263 -0.17 -20.27 -34.07
CA THR A 263 -1.33 -20.61 -33.27
C THR A 263 -2.04 -21.64 -34.14
N PRO A 264 -2.37 -22.84 -33.66
CA PRO A 264 -3.30 -23.67 -34.40
C PRO A 264 -4.50 -22.76 -34.61
N THR A 265 -4.68 -22.25 -35.83
CA THR A 265 -5.78 -21.38 -36.15
C THR A 265 -6.97 -22.29 -35.99
N THR A 266 -7.65 -22.20 -34.86
CA THR A 266 -9.02 -22.68 -34.78
C THR A 266 -9.68 -22.07 -36.02
N PRO A 267 -10.12 -22.90 -36.99
CA PRO A 267 -10.66 -22.39 -38.24
C PRO A 267 -11.70 -21.33 -37.93
N VAL A 268 -11.62 -20.16 -38.56
CA VAL A 268 -12.66 -19.15 -38.41
C VAL A 268 -13.92 -19.76 -39.00
N ALA A 269 -14.99 -19.86 -38.21
CA ALA A 269 -16.26 -20.39 -38.69
C ALA A 269 -16.71 -19.61 -39.94
N ASP A 270 -17.31 -20.30 -40.91
CA ASP A 270 -17.66 -19.69 -42.20
C ASP A 270 -18.62 -18.48 -42.05
N ASN A 271 -19.39 -18.43 -40.97
CA ASN A 271 -20.30 -17.32 -40.65
C ASN A 271 -19.70 -16.28 -39.68
N ALA A 272 -18.43 -16.39 -39.30
CA ALA A 272 -17.80 -15.52 -38.30
C ALA A 272 -16.62 -14.73 -38.86
N VAL A 273 -16.36 -13.55 -38.30
CA VAL A 273 -15.17 -12.74 -38.57
C VAL A 273 -14.25 -12.84 -37.37
N ARG A 274 -12.96 -13.14 -37.58
CA ARG A 274 -11.93 -12.97 -36.55
C ARG A 274 -11.35 -11.57 -36.64
N VAL A 275 -11.37 -10.83 -35.54
CA VAL A 275 -10.80 -9.48 -35.46
C VAL A 275 -9.55 -9.52 -34.61
N THR A 276 -8.46 -8.95 -35.15
CA THR A 276 -7.18 -8.82 -34.47
C THR A 276 -6.72 -7.37 -34.54
N PHE A 277 -6.44 -6.75 -33.40
CA PHE A 277 -5.85 -5.41 -33.38
C PHE A 277 -4.34 -5.48 -33.51
N VAL A 278 -3.74 -4.53 -34.23
CA VAL A 278 -2.29 -4.43 -34.40
C VAL A 278 -1.82 -2.99 -34.15
N ASP A 279 -0.61 -2.82 -33.64
CA ASP A 279 0.01 -1.50 -33.53
C ASP A 279 0.56 -1.01 -34.88
N ALA A 280 1.14 0.19 -34.90
CA ALA A 280 1.75 0.77 -36.10
C ALA A 280 2.91 -0.05 -36.70
N SER A 281 3.48 -1.00 -35.93
CA SER A 281 4.51 -1.94 -36.41
C SER A 281 3.92 -3.25 -36.95
N GLY A 282 2.59 -3.41 -36.92
CA GLY A 282 1.89 -4.62 -37.34
C GLY A 282 1.88 -5.72 -36.28
N LYS A 283 2.34 -5.44 -35.05
CA LYS A 283 2.33 -6.41 -33.95
C LYS A 283 0.95 -6.46 -33.31
N GLN A 284 0.46 -7.66 -33.02
CA GLN A 284 -0.83 -7.86 -32.35
C GLN A 284 -0.87 -7.15 -30.97
N VAL A 285 -1.98 -6.45 -30.76
CA VAL A 285 -2.34 -5.75 -29.53
C VAL A 285 -3.58 -6.43 -28.95
N GLY A 286 -3.47 -6.91 -27.70
CA GLY A 286 -4.58 -7.58 -27.03
C GLY A 286 -4.91 -8.97 -27.60
N LYS A 287 -6.09 -9.48 -27.24
CA LYS A 287 -6.59 -10.78 -27.72
C LYS A 287 -7.36 -10.61 -29.03
N SER A 288 -7.33 -11.60 -29.92
CA SER A 288 -8.28 -11.66 -31.04
C SER A 288 -9.64 -12.15 -30.53
N PHE A 289 -10.71 -11.79 -31.22
CA PHE A 289 -12.06 -12.30 -30.94
C PHE A 289 -12.78 -12.66 -32.23
N ASP A 290 -13.74 -13.57 -32.13
CA ASP A 290 -14.60 -13.97 -33.25
C ASP A 290 -16.00 -13.38 -33.06
N TYR A 291 -16.57 -12.80 -34.12
CA TYR A 291 -17.94 -12.31 -34.15
C TYR A 291 -18.74 -13.05 -35.22
N ALA A 292 -19.75 -13.81 -34.81
CA ALA A 292 -20.63 -14.55 -35.70
C ALA A 292 -21.74 -13.66 -36.27
N LYS A 293 -21.91 -13.65 -37.59
CA LYS A 293 -23.03 -13.03 -38.27
C LYS A 293 -24.08 -14.08 -38.58
N THR A 294 -25.20 -14.04 -37.87
CA THR A 294 -26.30 -15.00 -38.02
C THR A 294 -26.78 -15.05 -39.47
N GLY A 295 -26.86 -16.26 -40.03
CA GLY A 295 -27.33 -16.49 -41.41
C GLY A 295 -26.34 -16.10 -42.53
N ALA A 296 -25.11 -15.67 -42.21
CA ALA A 296 -24.13 -15.33 -43.22
C ALA A 296 -23.37 -16.56 -43.76
N ALA A 297 -23.20 -16.61 -45.09
CA ALA A 297 -22.27 -17.54 -45.75
C ALA A 297 -20.82 -17.02 -45.67
N LYS A 298 -19.86 -17.89 -45.98
CA LYS A 298 -18.44 -17.53 -46.10
C LYS A 298 -18.23 -16.40 -47.10
N GLY A 299 -17.43 -15.40 -46.73
CA GLY A 299 -17.07 -14.27 -47.58
C GLY A 299 -18.07 -13.11 -47.57
N ALA A 300 -19.18 -13.21 -46.83
CA ALA A 300 -20.11 -12.10 -46.62
C ALA A 300 -19.46 -10.99 -45.78
N THR A 301 -19.76 -9.73 -46.07
CA THR A 301 -19.29 -8.61 -45.26
C THR A 301 -20.03 -8.53 -43.93
N LEU A 302 -19.34 -8.04 -42.90
CA LEU A 302 -19.91 -7.90 -41.57
C LEU A 302 -21.03 -6.86 -41.52
N GLY A 303 -20.76 -5.68 -42.08
CA GLY A 303 -21.70 -4.58 -42.25
C GLY A 303 -22.34 -4.57 -43.63
N THR A 304 -22.99 -3.44 -43.93
CA THR A 304 -23.70 -3.17 -45.19
C THR A 304 -23.13 -1.95 -45.87
N LEU A 305 -22.98 -2.01 -47.19
CA LEU A 305 -22.71 -0.84 -48.01
C LEU A 305 -24.05 -0.23 -48.41
N SER A 306 -24.26 1.05 -48.12
CA SER A 306 -25.51 1.74 -48.44
C SER A 306 -25.23 3.14 -48.99
N THR A 307 -26.15 3.66 -49.78
CA THR A 307 -26.11 5.05 -50.25
C THR A 307 -26.70 5.96 -49.19
N VAL A 308 -25.90 6.88 -48.65
CA VAL A 308 -26.32 7.93 -47.71
C VAL A 308 -25.95 9.26 -48.34
N ASP A 309 -26.92 10.14 -48.54
CA ASP A 309 -26.74 11.49 -49.12
C ASP A 309 -25.95 11.49 -50.45
N GLY A 310 -26.25 10.53 -51.33
CA GLY A 310 -25.60 10.40 -52.64
C GLY A 310 -24.18 9.81 -52.63
N SER A 311 -23.68 9.33 -51.47
CA SER A 311 -22.38 8.69 -51.32
C SER A 311 -22.48 7.27 -50.77
N TYR A 312 -21.57 6.37 -51.18
CA TYR A 312 -21.49 5.02 -50.62
C TYR A 312 -20.81 5.04 -49.25
N GLN A 313 -21.49 4.50 -48.24
CA GLN A 313 -21.03 4.43 -46.85
C GLN A 313 -21.17 3.00 -46.33
N TRP A 314 -20.10 2.48 -45.72
CA TRP A 314 -20.14 1.22 -44.98
C TRP A 314 -20.67 1.44 -43.57
N THR A 315 -21.69 0.69 -43.18
CA THR A 315 -22.37 0.85 -41.88
C THR A 315 -22.47 -0.47 -41.12
N LEU A 316 -22.49 -0.35 -39.79
CA LEU A 316 -22.89 -1.41 -38.85
C LEU A 316 -24.19 -0.98 -38.19
N THR A 317 -25.09 -1.92 -37.92
CA THR A 317 -26.31 -1.64 -37.15
C THR A 317 -25.97 -1.31 -35.70
N ASP A 318 -26.86 -0.63 -34.98
CA ASP A 318 -26.59 -0.26 -33.58
C ASP A 318 -26.47 -1.49 -32.67
N ALA A 319 -27.21 -2.56 -32.95
CA ALA A 319 -27.06 -3.85 -32.28
C ALA A 319 -25.64 -4.43 -32.50
N GLN A 320 -25.16 -4.43 -33.75
CA GLN A 320 -23.80 -4.89 -34.07
C GLN A 320 -22.74 -4.03 -33.36
N LYS A 321 -22.90 -2.70 -33.36
CA LYS A 321 -21.99 -1.80 -32.66
C LYS A 321 -21.94 -2.07 -31.16
N SER A 322 -23.09 -2.33 -30.53
CA SER A 322 -23.17 -2.67 -29.11
C SER A 322 -22.41 -3.96 -28.78
N ASP A 323 -22.67 -5.04 -29.53
CA ASP A 323 -22.02 -6.33 -29.32
C ASP A 323 -20.51 -6.26 -29.57
N LEU A 324 -20.12 -5.65 -30.69
CA LEU A 324 -18.71 -5.49 -31.06
C LEU A 324 -17.98 -4.60 -30.05
N LYS A 325 -18.60 -3.54 -29.52
CA LYS A 325 -17.99 -2.69 -28.50
C LYS A 325 -17.62 -3.48 -27.24
N ALA A 326 -18.49 -4.38 -26.78
CA ALA A 326 -18.19 -5.23 -25.63
C ALA A 326 -17.00 -6.16 -25.88
N LEU A 327 -16.95 -6.79 -27.06
CA LEU A 327 -15.85 -7.67 -27.47
C LEU A 327 -14.53 -6.91 -27.63
N ILE A 328 -14.56 -5.72 -28.24
CA ILE A 328 -13.40 -4.85 -28.47
C ILE A 328 -12.82 -4.36 -27.14
N ASN A 329 -13.68 -3.92 -26.21
CA ASN A 329 -13.24 -3.50 -24.88
C ASN A 329 -12.56 -4.66 -24.14
N THR A 330 -13.12 -5.86 -24.23
CA THR A 330 -12.53 -7.07 -23.62
C THR A 330 -11.21 -7.45 -24.28
N ALA A 331 -11.12 -7.32 -25.60
CA ALA A 331 -9.93 -7.65 -26.38
C ALA A 331 -8.74 -6.71 -26.09
N LEU A 332 -9.03 -5.42 -25.88
CA LEU A 332 -8.03 -4.36 -25.67
C LEU A 332 -7.80 -4.00 -24.20
N ASP A 333 -8.49 -4.64 -23.26
CA ASP A 333 -8.35 -4.37 -21.83
C ASP A 333 -6.90 -4.48 -21.35
N GLY A 334 -6.45 -3.49 -20.58
CA GLY A 334 -5.08 -3.40 -20.05
C GLY A 334 -3.96 -3.18 -21.09
N THR A 335 -4.27 -3.06 -22.39
CA THR A 335 -3.24 -2.90 -23.44
C THR A 335 -2.74 -1.46 -23.60
N GLY A 336 -3.54 -0.48 -23.14
CA GLY A 336 -3.29 0.94 -23.40
C GLY A 336 -3.61 1.37 -24.84
N TYR A 337 -4.43 0.60 -25.57
CA TYR A 337 -4.98 0.95 -26.87
C TYR A 337 -6.52 0.98 -26.79
N SER A 338 -7.16 1.73 -27.68
CA SER A 338 -8.62 1.83 -27.77
C SER A 338 -9.07 1.85 -29.22
N PHE A 339 -10.29 1.38 -29.48
CA PHE A 339 -10.90 1.44 -30.81
C PHE A 339 -12.37 1.86 -30.69
N ASP A 340 -12.70 3.06 -31.17
CA ASP A 340 -14.04 3.65 -31.06
C ASP A 340 -14.87 3.39 -32.32
N LEU A 341 -15.99 2.68 -32.17
CA LEU A 341 -16.95 2.39 -33.24
C LEU A 341 -17.90 3.55 -33.56
N ASN A 342 -17.89 4.63 -32.78
CA ASN A 342 -18.61 5.85 -33.13
C ASN A 342 -17.86 6.68 -34.18
N ASN A 343 -16.55 6.44 -34.35
CA ASN A 343 -15.81 6.99 -35.46
C ASN A 343 -16.22 6.27 -36.76
N THR A 344 -16.67 7.04 -37.76
CA THR A 344 -17.19 6.52 -39.02
C THR A 344 -16.17 5.69 -39.81
N ALA A 345 -14.90 6.09 -39.80
CA ALA A 345 -13.83 5.35 -40.48
C ALA A 345 -13.53 4.01 -39.79
N ASN A 346 -13.52 3.99 -38.45
CA ASN A 346 -13.34 2.75 -37.68
C ASN A 346 -14.51 1.78 -37.88
N ALA A 347 -15.74 2.28 -37.83
CA ALA A 347 -16.93 1.48 -38.10
C ALA A 347 -16.91 0.92 -39.53
N ALA A 348 -16.54 1.74 -40.52
CA ALA A 348 -16.42 1.32 -41.91
C ALA A 348 -15.31 0.26 -42.12
N ALA A 349 -14.17 0.39 -41.44
CA ALA A 349 -13.08 -0.58 -41.52
C ALA A 349 -13.52 -1.97 -41.02
N LEU A 350 -14.26 -2.01 -39.90
CA LEU A 350 -14.76 -3.26 -39.36
C LEU A 350 -15.98 -3.81 -40.14
N ALA A 351 -16.84 -2.93 -40.67
CA ALA A 351 -17.97 -3.31 -41.52
C ALA A 351 -17.54 -4.08 -42.79
N GLN A 352 -16.36 -3.77 -43.32
CA GLN A 352 -15.80 -4.41 -44.52
C GLN A 352 -15.22 -5.80 -44.26
N ALA A 353 -15.07 -6.20 -43.00
CA ALA A 353 -14.53 -7.51 -42.64
C ALA A 353 -15.39 -8.64 -43.22
N LYS A 354 -14.75 -9.73 -43.68
CA LYS A 354 -15.43 -10.85 -44.34
C LYS A 354 -15.52 -12.07 -43.43
N THR A 355 -16.68 -12.71 -43.41
CA THR A 355 -16.91 -13.96 -42.67
C THR A 355 -16.04 -15.11 -43.23
N GLY A 356 -15.61 -16.01 -42.35
CA GLY A 356 -14.64 -17.07 -42.65
C GLY A 356 -13.19 -16.59 -42.79
N ALA A 357 -12.88 -15.36 -42.39
CA ALA A 357 -11.54 -14.77 -42.49
C ALA A 357 -11.13 -13.98 -41.23
N GLU A 358 -9.82 -13.75 -41.10
CA GLU A 358 -9.25 -12.82 -40.12
C GLU A 358 -9.11 -11.42 -40.73
N THR A 359 -9.50 -10.40 -39.97
CA THR A 359 -9.31 -8.99 -40.28
C THR A 359 -8.40 -8.34 -39.25
N LYS A 360 -7.30 -7.74 -39.72
CA LYS A 360 -6.36 -6.99 -38.88
C LYS A 360 -6.68 -5.50 -38.91
N ILE A 361 -6.83 -4.89 -37.75
CA ILE A 361 -7.18 -3.47 -37.61
C ILE A 361 -6.05 -2.75 -36.87
N ALA A 362 -5.47 -1.74 -37.52
CA ALA A 362 -4.43 -0.92 -36.90
C ALA A 362 -5.01 0.01 -35.82
N VAL A 363 -4.35 0.09 -34.67
CA VAL A 363 -4.69 0.97 -33.55
C VAL A 363 -3.48 1.82 -33.15
N THR A 364 -3.75 3.05 -32.74
CA THR A 364 -2.74 3.96 -32.18
C THR A 364 -2.84 4.01 -30.66
N LYS A 365 -1.68 4.08 -30.00
CA LYS A 365 -1.62 4.15 -28.54
C LYS A 365 -2.10 5.52 -28.09
N GLY A 366 -3.16 5.57 -27.29
CA GLY A 366 -3.70 6.84 -26.79
C GLY A 366 -2.73 7.56 -25.84
N SER A 367 -2.77 8.89 -25.79
CA SER A 367 -2.04 9.70 -24.80
C SER A 367 -2.51 9.35 -23.38
N ILE A 368 -1.58 9.21 -22.43
CA ILE A 368 -1.93 9.11 -21.01
C ILE A 368 -2.37 10.50 -20.53
N VAL A 369 -3.55 10.55 -19.91
CA VAL A 369 -4.07 11.77 -19.26
C VAL A 369 -4.29 11.49 -17.77
N TYR A 370 -4.16 12.55 -16.98
CA TYR A 370 -4.38 12.52 -15.54
C TYR A 370 -5.78 13.02 -15.22
N GLN A 371 -6.52 12.22 -14.47
CA GLN A 371 -7.89 12.48 -14.10
C GLN A 371 -7.94 13.24 -12.78
N GLN A 372 -8.43 14.48 -12.83
CA GLN A 372 -8.75 15.24 -11.62
C GLN A 372 -9.96 14.63 -10.90
N LEU A 373 -9.96 14.76 -9.58
CA LEU A 373 -11.01 14.36 -8.68
C LEU A 373 -11.65 15.61 -8.06
N THR A 374 -12.94 15.55 -7.74
CA THR A 374 -13.66 16.62 -7.05
C THR A 374 -14.20 16.06 -5.75
N PRO A 375 -13.68 16.48 -4.58
CA PRO A 375 -14.08 15.92 -3.32
C PRO A 375 -15.35 16.58 -2.78
N TYR A 376 -16.22 15.76 -2.19
CA TYR A 376 -17.46 16.17 -1.53
C TYR A 376 -17.51 15.60 -0.13
N ALA A 377 -18.06 16.34 0.82
CA ALA A 377 -18.28 15.89 2.20
C ALA A 377 -19.77 15.68 2.47
N GLN A 378 -20.07 14.67 3.27
CA GLN A 378 -21.40 14.43 3.82
C GLN A 378 -21.29 13.91 5.26
N THR A 379 -22.34 14.08 6.04
CA THR A 379 -22.46 13.45 7.36
C THR A 379 -22.56 11.93 7.23
N SER A 380 -22.31 11.20 8.32
CA SER A 380 -22.36 9.72 8.35
C SER A 380 -23.59 9.13 7.65
N ALA A 381 -23.39 7.97 7.00
CA ALA A 381 -24.21 7.40 5.91
C ALA A 381 -25.65 6.94 6.24
N SER A 382 -26.32 7.50 7.25
CA SER A 382 -27.63 7.01 7.73
C SER A 382 -28.85 7.73 7.16
N ASP A 383 -28.70 8.76 6.33
CA ASP A 383 -29.84 9.53 5.84
C ASP A 383 -29.92 9.47 4.30
N THR A 384 -31.05 8.98 3.81
CA THR A 384 -31.36 8.76 2.39
C THR A 384 -31.56 10.06 1.61
N SER A 385 -31.37 11.21 2.26
CA SER A 385 -31.54 12.55 1.68
C SER A 385 -30.27 13.43 1.67
N ILE A 386 -29.09 12.92 2.07
CA ILE A 386 -27.92 13.80 2.27
C ILE A 386 -27.38 14.34 0.94
N THR A 387 -27.44 15.66 0.79
CA THR A 387 -26.75 16.40 -0.28
C THR A 387 -25.30 16.57 0.12
N ALA A 388 -24.39 15.81 -0.52
CA ALA A 388 -22.96 16.00 -0.28
C ALA A 388 -22.53 17.40 -0.75
N SER A 389 -21.80 18.12 0.10
CA SER A 389 -21.29 19.47 -0.19
C SER A 389 -19.95 19.40 -0.89
N LYS A 390 -19.77 20.14 -1.99
CA LYS A 390 -18.47 20.22 -2.67
C LYS A 390 -17.45 20.84 -1.71
N MET A 391 -16.30 20.20 -1.56
CA MET A 391 -15.20 20.76 -0.78
C MET A 391 -14.22 21.50 -1.69
N SER A 392 -13.61 22.56 -1.17
CA SER A 392 -12.57 23.32 -1.86
C SER A 392 -11.23 23.21 -1.13
N PRO A 393 -10.10 23.16 -1.85
CA PRO A 393 -8.80 23.20 -1.22
C PRO A 393 -8.62 24.54 -0.52
N ILE A 394 -7.94 24.53 0.61
CA ILE A 394 -7.47 25.74 1.25
C ILE A 394 -6.23 26.23 0.51
N ALA A 395 -6.26 27.47 0.05
CA ALA A 395 -5.12 28.14 -0.60
C ALA A 395 -4.84 29.46 0.13
N ASN A 396 -4.20 29.38 1.30
CA ASN A 396 -4.02 30.52 2.20
C ASN A 396 -2.54 30.89 2.34
N THR A 397 -2.20 32.12 1.96
CA THR A 397 -0.80 32.59 1.94
C THR A 397 -0.12 32.65 3.32
N LYS A 398 -0.89 32.72 4.41
CA LYS A 398 -0.34 32.85 5.78
C LYS A 398 -0.15 31.52 6.51
N ASN A 399 -1.05 30.54 6.34
CA ASN A 399 -0.98 29.20 6.96
C ASN A 399 -2.05 28.27 6.34
N ASP A 400 -1.62 27.33 5.49
CA ASP A 400 -2.52 26.42 4.74
C ASP A 400 -3.22 25.36 5.61
N SER A 401 -2.93 25.30 6.91
CA SER A 401 -3.54 24.34 7.84
C SER A 401 -4.72 24.91 8.65
N VAL A 402 -4.99 26.22 8.55
CA VAL A 402 -6.01 26.92 9.35
C VAL A 402 -7.04 27.60 8.46
N TYR A 403 -8.25 27.78 9.00
CA TYR A 403 -9.32 28.45 8.30
C TYR A 403 -9.05 29.97 8.31
N GLN A 404 -9.08 30.60 7.13
CA GLN A 404 -8.82 32.04 6.98
C GLN A 404 -9.89 32.75 6.12
N GLY A 405 -10.99 32.06 5.85
CA GLY A 405 -12.11 32.59 5.11
C GLY A 405 -13.00 33.52 5.94
N GLU A 406 -14.09 33.95 5.31
CA GLU A 406 -15.11 34.78 5.93
C GLU A 406 -16.25 33.91 6.44
N VAL A 407 -16.68 34.14 7.68
CA VAL A 407 -17.91 33.57 8.22
C VAL A 407 -18.96 34.67 8.39
N ASN A 408 -20.22 34.31 8.18
CA ASN A 408 -21.35 35.21 8.30
C ASN A 408 -22.36 34.63 9.28
N VAL A 409 -22.69 35.39 10.32
CA VAL A 409 -23.81 35.11 11.22
C VAL A 409 -24.94 36.03 10.84
N LYS A 410 -26.07 35.46 10.43
CA LYS A 410 -27.26 36.22 10.04
C LYS A 410 -28.03 36.67 11.29
N GLN A 411 -28.77 37.76 11.15
CA GLN A 411 -29.75 38.16 12.15
C GLN A 411 -30.85 37.10 12.29
N ASP A 412 -31.22 36.79 13.52
CA ASP A 412 -32.45 36.09 13.88
C ASP A 412 -33.05 36.65 15.19
N THR A 413 -34.12 36.01 15.65
CA THR A 413 -34.85 36.41 16.87
C THR A 413 -34.07 36.21 18.15
N ASP A 414 -33.17 35.24 18.17
CA ASP A 414 -32.51 34.75 19.38
C ASP A 414 -31.19 35.50 19.60
N ASN A 415 -30.44 35.76 18.53
CA ASN A 415 -29.17 36.48 18.54
C ASN A 415 -29.32 38.01 18.47
N LYS A 416 -30.51 38.51 18.07
CA LYS A 416 -30.86 39.94 18.01
C LYS A 416 -29.81 40.83 17.34
N LEU A 417 -29.13 40.33 16.31
CA LEU A 417 -28.17 41.13 15.54
C LEU A 417 -28.90 42.22 14.73
N PRO A 418 -28.22 43.30 14.32
CA PRO A 418 -28.80 44.28 13.40
C PRO A 418 -29.02 43.68 12.00
N VAL A 419 -29.87 44.34 11.21
CA VAL A 419 -30.09 44.02 9.79
C VAL A 419 -28.73 44.06 9.06
N GLY A 420 -28.36 42.96 8.42
CA GLY A 420 -27.03 42.77 7.81
C GLY A 420 -26.17 41.73 8.54
N GLY A 421 -26.49 41.39 9.79
CA GLY A 421 -25.78 40.35 10.56
C GLY A 421 -24.37 40.74 10.97
N PHE A 422 -23.51 39.75 11.15
CA PHE A 422 -22.10 39.90 11.51
C PHE A 422 -21.21 39.09 10.57
N THR A 423 -20.16 39.72 10.06
CA THR A 423 -19.15 39.08 9.22
C THR A 423 -17.81 39.13 9.91
N LEU A 424 -17.10 37.99 9.96
CA LEU A 424 -15.76 37.89 10.49
C LEU A 424 -14.82 37.24 9.48
N LYS A 425 -13.72 37.92 9.18
CA LYS A 425 -12.68 37.43 8.28
C LYS A 425 -11.51 36.88 9.08
N LEU A 426 -11.28 35.56 9.02
CA LEU A 426 -10.26 34.94 9.88
C LEU A 426 -8.84 35.23 9.43
N SER A 427 -8.63 35.58 8.16
CA SER A 427 -7.32 35.98 7.65
C SER A 427 -6.74 37.20 8.36
N ASP A 428 -7.58 38.05 8.97
CA ASP A 428 -7.13 39.23 9.72
C ASP A 428 -6.47 38.85 11.05
N PHE A 429 -6.76 37.64 11.57
CA PHE A 429 -6.23 37.13 12.83
C PHE A 429 -5.17 36.04 12.64
N VAL A 430 -4.64 35.91 11.43
CA VAL A 430 -3.46 35.09 11.16
C VAL A 430 -2.32 36.02 10.76
N ASN A 431 -1.20 35.90 11.45
CA ASN A 431 0.01 36.67 11.19
C ASN A 431 0.75 36.13 9.96
N ALA A 432 1.67 36.92 9.41
CA ALA A 432 2.44 36.51 8.22
C ALA A 432 3.31 35.26 8.45
N ASP A 433 3.78 35.07 9.69
CA ASP A 433 4.50 33.87 10.15
C ASP A 433 3.57 32.66 10.38
N GLY A 434 2.26 32.86 10.23
CA GLY A 434 1.22 31.85 10.38
C GLY A 434 0.74 31.65 11.81
N THR A 435 1.15 32.48 12.78
CA THR A 435 0.65 32.44 14.17
C THR A 435 -0.74 33.08 14.32
N PHE A 436 -1.48 32.70 15.36
CA PHE A 436 -2.81 33.24 15.65
C PHE A 436 -2.74 34.55 16.45
N GLN A 437 -3.32 35.62 15.92
CA GLN A 437 -3.39 36.93 16.56
C GLN A 437 -4.54 36.97 17.56
N LYS A 438 -4.34 36.32 18.72
CA LYS A 438 -5.33 36.24 19.79
C LYS A 438 -5.60 37.61 20.43
N ASP A 439 -4.53 38.30 20.80
CA ASP A 439 -4.56 39.52 21.60
C ASP A 439 -4.45 40.78 20.73
N ASP A 440 -4.79 41.93 21.30
CA ASP A 440 -4.66 43.22 20.62
C ASP A 440 -3.20 43.51 20.27
N PHE A 441 -2.98 44.19 19.15
CA PHE A 441 -1.64 44.51 18.66
C PHE A 441 -1.55 45.94 18.14
N LYS A 442 -0.32 46.42 17.94
CA LYS A 442 -0.07 47.67 17.22
C LYS A 442 0.33 47.35 15.79
N ASP A 443 -0.33 47.98 14.84
CA ASP A 443 0.07 47.89 13.44
C ASP A 443 1.40 48.62 13.17
N ALA A 444 1.87 48.59 11.91
CA ALA A 444 3.12 49.25 11.51
C ALA A 444 3.11 50.78 11.70
N LEU A 445 1.93 51.39 11.87
CA LEU A 445 1.74 52.81 12.14
C LEU A 445 1.58 53.10 13.64
N GLY A 446 1.69 52.09 14.50
CA GLY A 446 1.55 52.21 15.96
C GLY A 446 0.10 52.27 16.44
N THR A 447 -0.88 52.09 15.56
CA THR A 447 -2.31 52.13 15.91
C THR A 447 -2.71 50.81 16.55
N THR A 448 -3.40 50.88 17.70
CA THR A 448 -3.95 49.68 18.34
C THR A 448 -5.07 49.10 17.48
N LYS A 449 -4.92 47.82 17.10
CA LYS A 449 -5.89 47.01 16.39
C LYS A 449 -6.40 45.90 17.31
N PRO A 450 -7.70 45.64 17.33
CA PRO A 450 -8.25 44.57 18.15
C PRO A 450 -7.77 43.20 17.63
N GLY A 451 -7.37 42.34 18.56
CA GLY A 451 -7.12 40.93 18.29
C GLY A 451 -8.41 40.13 18.14
N PHE A 452 -8.28 38.82 17.92
CA PHE A 452 -9.44 37.94 17.77
C PHE A 452 -10.34 38.00 19.01
N LYS A 453 -9.76 37.94 20.21
CA LYS A 453 -10.52 37.93 21.46
C LYS A 453 -11.38 39.18 21.60
N THR A 454 -10.78 40.37 21.48
CA THR A 454 -11.50 41.65 21.59
C THR A 454 -12.58 41.78 20.51
N THR A 455 -12.29 41.38 19.28
CA THR A 455 -13.27 41.43 18.18
C THR A 455 -14.49 40.54 18.47
N VAL A 456 -14.26 39.30 18.93
CA VAL A 456 -15.35 38.39 19.30
C VAL A 456 -16.08 38.89 20.55
N SER A 457 -15.39 39.36 21.58
CA SER A 457 -16.03 39.92 22.77
C SER A 457 -16.93 41.12 22.42
N ASN A 458 -16.52 41.98 21.48
CA ASN A 458 -17.34 43.10 21.01
C ASN A 458 -18.59 42.62 20.26
N TYR A 459 -18.48 41.57 19.44
CA TYR A 459 -19.63 40.92 18.79
C TYR A 459 -20.60 40.31 19.82
N LEU A 460 -20.07 39.54 20.78
CA LEU A 460 -20.88 38.87 21.80
C LEU A 460 -21.64 39.87 22.67
N ASN A 461 -20.99 40.99 23.03
CA ASN A 461 -21.55 42.01 23.91
C ASN A 461 -22.27 43.14 23.14
N TYR A 462 -22.33 43.09 21.80
CA TYR A 462 -22.71 44.18 20.89
C TYR A 462 -23.65 45.21 21.54
N VAL A 463 -23.15 46.44 21.61
CA VAL A 463 -23.88 47.64 22.01
C VAL A 463 -24.25 48.35 20.73
N ASP A 464 -25.52 48.74 20.57
CA ASP A 464 -26.02 49.43 19.38
C ASP A 464 -25.06 50.55 18.91
N THR A 465 -24.62 50.49 17.64
CA THR A 465 -23.73 51.47 17.01
C THR A 465 -24.32 52.88 16.95
N THR A 466 -25.60 53.07 17.29
CA THR A 466 -26.19 54.41 17.47
C THR A 466 -25.91 55.05 18.84
N GLY A 467 -25.28 54.33 19.78
CA GLY A 467 -24.91 54.86 21.10
C GLY A 467 -26.09 55.15 22.03
N LYS A 468 -27.32 54.74 21.66
CA LYS A 468 -28.56 55.03 22.42
C LYS A 468 -28.93 53.96 23.44
N ASP A 469 -28.38 52.76 23.34
CA ASP A 469 -28.70 51.67 24.27
C ASP A 469 -27.44 51.22 25.02
N LYS A 470 -27.36 51.54 26.31
CA LYS A 470 -26.29 51.09 27.22
C LYS A 470 -26.58 49.72 27.84
N THR A 471 -27.65 49.03 27.42
CA THR A 471 -27.99 47.73 28.00
C THR A 471 -27.00 46.67 27.52
N THR A 472 -26.38 45.99 28.48
CA THR A 472 -25.55 44.82 28.23
C THR A 472 -26.38 43.72 27.57
N THR A 473 -25.86 43.08 26.53
CA THR A 473 -26.50 41.91 25.90
C THR A 473 -26.88 40.88 26.97
N SER A 474 -28.12 40.38 26.96
CA SER A 474 -28.56 39.39 27.96
C SER A 474 -27.78 38.08 27.82
N ALA A 475 -27.76 37.27 28.88
CA ALA A 475 -27.03 36.00 28.89
C ALA A 475 -27.53 35.04 27.80
N GLU A 476 -28.83 35.03 27.53
CA GLU A 476 -29.47 34.18 26.53
C GLU A 476 -29.08 34.59 25.10
N VAL A 477 -29.13 35.90 24.80
CA VAL A 477 -28.73 36.43 23.49
C VAL A 477 -27.23 36.19 23.25
N LYS A 478 -26.42 36.35 24.29
CA LYS A 478 -24.99 36.07 24.23
C LYS A 478 -24.71 34.59 23.95
N ALA A 479 -25.44 33.68 24.59
CA ALA A 479 -25.31 32.24 24.35
C ALA A 479 -25.72 31.86 22.90
N ALA A 480 -26.80 32.44 22.37
CA ALA A 480 -27.21 32.26 20.97
C ALA A 480 -26.11 32.71 20.01
N ARG A 481 -25.53 33.91 20.20
CA ARG A 481 -24.42 34.42 19.38
C ARG A 481 -23.18 33.52 19.42
N VAL A 482 -22.83 32.96 20.59
CA VAL A 482 -21.74 31.98 20.70
C VAL A 482 -22.04 30.74 19.85
N GLN A 483 -23.25 30.21 19.97
CA GLN A 483 -23.69 29.04 19.21
C GLN A 483 -23.64 29.30 17.70
N ASP A 484 -24.19 30.43 17.25
CA ASP A 484 -24.24 30.79 15.83
C ASP A 484 -22.86 30.99 15.21
N LEU A 485 -21.96 31.67 15.93
CA LEU A 485 -20.61 31.91 15.45
C LEU A 485 -19.81 30.59 15.38
N ASN A 486 -19.94 29.73 16.38
CA ASN A 486 -19.33 28.39 16.37
C ASN A 486 -19.89 27.50 15.25
N ASN A 487 -21.21 27.56 15.01
CA ASN A 487 -21.84 26.87 13.90
C ASN A 487 -21.33 27.38 12.55
N ALA A 488 -21.18 28.70 12.39
CA ALA A 488 -20.65 29.29 11.17
C ALA A 488 -19.20 28.83 10.89
N PHE A 489 -18.34 28.74 11.92
CA PHE A 489 -17.00 28.15 11.78
C PHE A 489 -17.06 26.67 11.39
N ALA A 490 -17.90 25.88 12.06
CA ALA A 490 -18.04 24.46 11.78
C ALA A 490 -18.51 24.20 10.35
N THR A 491 -19.54 24.92 9.87
CA THR A 491 -20.05 24.82 8.50
C THR A 491 -19.01 25.22 7.46
N ALA A 492 -18.22 26.26 7.72
CA ALA A 492 -17.14 26.64 6.81
C ALA A 492 -16.03 25.57 6.75
N ALA A 493 -15.74 24.90 7.87
CA ALA A 493 -14.76 23.82 7.92
C ALA A 493 -15.22 22.54 7.20
N THR A 494 -16.52 22.24 7.13
CA THR A 494 -17.02 21.04 6.42
C THR A 494 -17.00 21.16 4.90
N THR A 495 -16.80 22.37 4.37
CA THR A 495 -16.73 22.66 2.93
C THR A 495 -15.30 22.94 2.45
N SER A 496 -14.30 22.72 3.29
CA SER A 496 -12.89 22.96 2.99
C SER A 496 -11.99 21.82 3.44
N TYR A 497 -10.87 21.62 2.75
CA TYR A 497 -9.87 20.61 3.11
C TYR A 497 -8.44 21.13 2.97
N ILE A 498 -7.56 20.60 3.82
CA ILE A 498 -6.11 20.80 3.70
C ILE A 498 -5.63 19.97 2.51
N ALA A 499 -5.00 20.62 1.53
CA ALA A 499 -4.51 19.96 0.33
C ALA A 499 -3.52 18.82 0.69
N PRO A 500 -3.68 17.61 0.10
CA PRO A 500 -2.75 16.52 0.34
C PRO A 500 -1.32 16.88 -0.09
N ALA A 501 -0.36 16.53 0.76
CA ALA A 501 1.07 16.70 0.47
C ALA A 501 1.73 15.37 0.03
N ASN A 502 2.95 15.44 -0.50
CA ASN A 502 3.81 14.29 -0.83
C ASN A 502 3.27 13.38 -1.94
N LEU A 503 2.68 13.96 -2.98
CA LEU A 503 2.32 13.29 -4.23
C LEU A 503 3.24 13.74 -5.38
N SER A 504 3.66 12.78 -6.21
CA SER A 504 4.33 13.04 -7.49
C SER A 504 3.33 12.99 -8.66
N PHE A 505 3.68 13.54 -9.82
CA PHE A 505 2.82 13.43 -11.03
C PHE A 505 2.52 11.97 -11.40
N THR A 506 3.47 11.06 -11.14
CA THR A 506 3.28 9.61 -11.35
C THR A 506 2.34 8.96 -10.34
N ASP A 507 2.00 9.65 -9.24
CA ASP A 507 1.03 9.18 -8.26
C ASP A 507 -0.40 9.62 -8.58
N LEU A 508 -0.64 10.39 -9.65
CA LEU A 508 -1.98 10.87 -10.01
C LEU A 508 -2.80 9.77 -10.71
N PHE A 509 -4.12 9.80 -10.52
CA PHE A 509 -5.02 8.85 -11.18
C PHE A 509 -4.95 9.07 -12.69
N SER A 510 -4.52 8.08 -13.45
CA SER A 510 -4.21 8.24 -14.87
C SER A 510 -4.64 7.05 -15.71
N GLY A 511 -4.90 7.32 -16.97
CA GLY A 511 -5.21 6.30 -17.96
C GLY A 511 -5.21 6.89 -19.35
N ASN A 512 -5.50 6.05 -20.33
CA ASN A 512 -5.57 6.46 -21.72
C ASN A 512 -6.73 7.44 -21.94
N ASN A 513 -6.48 8.54 -22.65
CA ASN A 513 -7.53 9.49 -23.02
C ASN A 513 -8.69 8.77 -23.71
N GLY A 514 -9.92 9.02 -23.26
CA GLY A 514 -11.13 8.37 -23.77
C GLY A 514 -11.43 6.98 -23.19
N ALA A 515 -10.53 6.38 -22.39
CA ALA A 515 -10.81 5.10 -21.73
C ALA A 515 -11.74 5.28 -20.52
N THR A 516 -12.69 4.37 -20.35
CA THR A 516 -13.60 4.37 -19.19
C THR A 516 -12.92 3.77 -17.97
N TYR A 517 -13.20 4.31 -16.79
CA TYR A 517 -12.83 3.72 -15.49
C TYR A 517 -14.06 3.56 -14.60
N SER A 518 -14.05 2.54 -13.77
CA SER A 518 -15.12 2.23 -12.82
C SER A 518 -14.96 3.00 -11.51
N ARG A 519 -16.03 3.03 -10.71
CA ARG A 519 -15.98 3.53 -9.31
C ARG A 519 -14.96 2.77 -8.45
N ASN A 520 -14.73 1.49 -8.75
CA ASN A 520 -13.79 0.65 -8.00
C ASN A 520 -12.35 1.03 -8.32
N ASP A 521 -12.05 1.46 -9.56
CA ASP A 521 -10.72 1.89 -9.95
C ASP A 521 -10.32 3.17 -9.20
N VAL A 522 -11.25 4.12 -9.09
CA VAL A 522 -11.08 5.35 -8.29
C VAL A 522 -10.93 5.02 -6.80
N ALA A 523 -11.76 4.11 -6.29
CA ALA A 523 -11.66 3.67 -4.89
C ALA A 523 -10.33 2.97 -4.58
N ASN A 524 -9.83 2.13 -5.48
CA ASN A 524 -8.53 1.45 -5.34
C ASN A 524 -7.38 2.46 -5.37
N TYR A 525 -7.45 3.43 -6.28
CA TYR A 525 -6.49 4.53 -6.35
C TYR A 525 -6.42 5.31 -5.03
N ILE A 526 -7.56 5.77 -4.51
CA ILE A 526 -7.64 6.52 -3.25
C ILE A 526 -7.17 5.67 -2.07
N ASN A 527 -7.65 4.43 -1.95
CA ASN A 527 -7.28 3.55 -0.84
C ASN A 527 -5.82 3.13 -0.86
N GLY A 528 -5.17 3.14 -2.04
CA GLY A 528 -3.74 2.91 -2.20
C GLY A 528 -2.86 4.05 -1.70
N LYS A 529 -3.43 5.22 -1.38
CA LYS A 529 -2.70 6.41 -0.93
C LYS A 529 -3.25 6.90 0.41
N ALA A 530 -2.48 6.74 1.49
CA ALA A 530 -2.91 7.11 2.84
C ALA A 530 -3.39 8.57 2.94
N GLN A 531 -2.69 9.51 2.28
CA GLN A 531 -3.04 10.94 2.24
C GLN A 531 -4.30 11.28 1.43
N LEU A 532 -4.84 10.36 0.64
CA LEU A 532 -6.10 10.55 -0.09
C LEU A 532 -7.25 9.82 0.58
N LYS A 533 -6.96 8.73 1.29
CA LYS A 533 -7.96 7.94 2.03
C LYS A 533 -8.62 8.77 3.13
N THR A 534 -7.85 9.64 3.78
CA THR A 534 -8.34 10.55 4.80
C THR A 534 -7.92 11.99 4.48
N LEU A 535 -8.88 12.91 4.52
CA LEU A 535 -8.62 14.34 4.43
C LEU A 535 -8.93 15.00 5.78
N LYS A 536 -8.39 16.20 5.98
CA LYS A 536 -8.62 17.01 7.17
C LYS A 536 -9.21 18.35 6.75
N SER A 537 -10.15 18.88 7.53
CA SER A 537 -10.53 20.29 7.38
C SER A 537 -9.38 21.19 7.83
N SER A 538 -9.46 22.47 7.52
CA SER A 538 -8.74 23.48 8.29
C SER A 538 -9.01 23.31 9.79
N VAL A 539 -8.01 23.62 10.60
CA VAL A 539 -8.22 23.91 12.01
C VAL A 539 -8.99 25.23 12.12
N TYR A 540 -10.07 25.23 12.90
CA TYR A 540 -10.98 26.37 13.05
C TYR A 540 -11.25 26.67 14.53
N PRO A 541 -11.53 27.94 14.90
CA PRO A 541 -11.74 28.31 16.28
C PRO A 541 -13.13 27.87 16.78
N VAL A 542 -13.21 27.64 18.09
CA VAL A 542 -14.44 27.51 18.86
C VAL A 542 -14.33 28.50 20.02
N VAL A 543 -15.31 29.39 20.13
CA VAL A 543 -15.29 30.48 21.10
C VAL A 543 -16.16 30.19 22.30
N ASP A 544 -15.73 30.66 23.46
CA ASP A 544 -16.54 30.71 24.68
C ASP A 544 -17.25 32.06 24.85
N SER A 545 -18.02 32.20 25.93
CA SER A 545 -18.72 33.44 26.26
C SER A 545 -17.80 34.63 26.55
N ASP A 546 -16.51 34.40 26.81
CA ASP A 546 -15.55 35.46 27.10
C ASP A 546 -14.71 35.83 25.87
N GLY A 547 -15.01 35.23 24.72
CA GLY A 547 -14.29 35.41 23.46
C GLY A 547 -12.94 34.69 23.42
N ASN A 548 -12.66 33.78 24.36
CA ASN A 548 -11.48 32.92 24.22
C ASN A 548 -11.75 31.85 23.16
N ALA A 549 -10.71 31.51 22.39
CA ALA A 549 -10.79 30.49 21.37
C ALA A 549 -10.01 29.23 21.78
N THR A 550 -10.65 28.07 21.66
CA THR A 550 -9.97 26.78 21.42
C THR A 550 -10.12 26.42 19.94
N PHE A 551 -9.59 25.26 19.52
CA PHE A 551 -9.63 24.88 18.10
C PHE A 551 -10.12 23.46 17.91
N ASN A 552 -10.85 23.24 16.82
CA ASN A 552 -11.37 21.95 16.40
C ASN A 552 -10.93 21.62 14.97
N GLN A 553 -11.04 20.34 14.58
CA GLN A 553 -10.74 19.88 13.22
C GLN A 553 -11.56 18.65 12.83
N TYR A 554 -12.18 18.66 11.64
CA TYR A 554 -12.86 17.50 11.08
C TYR A 554 -11.88 16.53 10.40
N THR A 555 -12.24 15.25 10.45
CA THR A 555 -11.62 14.20 9.65
C THR A 555 -12.63 13.66 8.64
N PHE A 556 -12.27 13.72 7.37
CA PHE A 556 -13.06 13.21 6.27
C PHE A 556 -12.50 11.86 5.84
N ASN A 557 -13.35 10.82 5.83
CA ASN A 557 -12.95 9.47 5.43
C ASN A 557 -13.56 9.13 4.07
N PHE A 558 -12.75 8.61 3.15
CA PHE A 558 -13.26 8.23 1.84
C PHE A 558 -14.39 7.20 1.97
N ASN A 559 -15.50 7.46 1.28
CA ASN A 559 -16.71 6.64 1.34
C ASN A 559 -17.07 6.03 -0.02
N SER A 560 -17.13 6.86 -1.08
CA SER A 560 -17.51 6.39 -2.41
C SER A 560 -16.99 7.29 -3.53
N ALA A 561 -17.06 6.81 -4.78
CA ALA A 561 -16.67 7.55 -5.97
C ALA A 561 -17.56 7.19 -7.16
N ASN A 562 -17.56 8.05 -8.17
CA ASN A 562 -18.15 7.76 -9.46
C ASN A 562 -17.13 7.10 -10.41
N GLY A 563 -17.63 6.36 -11.40
CA GLY A 563 -16.83 6.04 -12.59
C GLY A 563 -16.86 7.19 -13.60
N GLY A 564 -16.09 7.08 -14.67
CA GLY A 564 -15.99 8.12 -15.67
C GLY A 564 -15.14 7.71 -16.86
N THR A 565 -14.67 8.70 -17.61
CA THR A 565 -13.80 8.52 -18.78
C THR A 565 -12.59 9.43 -18.64
N PHE A 566 -11.39 8.88 -18.82
CA PHE A 566 -10.15 9.65 -18.73
C PHE A 566 -10.16 10.77 -19.75
N GLY A 567 -9.81 11.99 -19.30
CA GLY A 567 -9.85 13.19 -20.13
C GLY A 567 -11.22 13.86 -20.23
N SER A 568 -12.24 13.34 -19.51
CA SER A 568 -13.59 13.90 -19.48
C SER A 568 -13.95 14.41 -18.09
N GLY A 569 -13.81 15.72 -17.89
CA GLY A 569 -14.18 16.43 -16.65
C GLY A 569 -13.44 15.93 -15.42
N ALA A 570 -13.87 16.33 -14.22
CA ALA A 570 -13.33 15.83 -12.94
C ALA A 570 -14.27 14.79 -12.31
N THR A 571 -13.71 13.75 -11.68
CA THR A 571 -14.49 12.67 -11.09
C THR A 571 -14.98 13.01 -9.69
N ARG A 572 -16.27 12.88 -9.42
CA ARG A 572 -16.82 13.05 -8.07
C ARG A 572 -16.33 11.95 -7.12
N VAL A 573 -15.81 12.35 -5.96
CA VAL A 573 -15.47 11.46 -4.83
C VAL A 573 -16.11 12.00 -3.55
N VAL A 574 -16.62 11.10 -2.71
CA VAL A 574 -17.41 11.44 -1.53
C VAL A 574 -16.70 10.94 -0.29
N TYR A 575 -16.57 11.81 0.69
CA TYR A 575 -16.04 11.56 2.02
C TYR A 575 -17.13 11.74 3.07
N THR A 576 -17.07 10.94 4.14
CA THR A 576 -17.93 11.06 5.30
C THR A 576 -17.18 11.68 6.48
N TYR A 577 -17.89 12.45 7.30
CA TYR A 577 -17.38 12.97 8.57
C TYR A 577 -18.40 12.82 9.69
N GLY A 578 -17.90 12.69 10.92
CA GLY A 578 -18.66 12.75 12.16
C GLY A 578 -18.22 13.96 12.98
N ASP A 579 -18.25 13.84 14.30
CA ASP A 579 -17.83 14.92 15.19
C ASP A 579 -16.35 15.30 14.99
N PRO A 580 -16.00 16.59 15.12
CA PRO A 580 -14.63 17.05 14.97
C PRO A 580 -13.79 16.62 16.18
N ALA A 581 -12.47 16.49 15.97
CA ALA A 581 -11.54 16.46 17.09
C ALA A 581 -11.57 17.82 17.79
N THR A 582 -11.71 17.80 19.13
CA THR A 582 -11.82 19.02 19.93
C THR A 582 -10.50 19.40 20.59
N ASN A 583 -10.32 20.70 20.86
CA ASN A 583 -9.14 21.25 21.53
C ASN A 583 -7.81 20.84 20.88
N VAL A 584 -7.77 20.81 19.55
CA VAL A 584 -6.54 20.55 18.81
C VAL A 584 -5.57 21.72 18.95
N ASN A 585 -4.27 21.44 18.87
CA ASN A 585 -3.27 22.49 18.85
C ASN A 585 -3.40 23.33 17.58
N TYR A 586 -3.17 24.63 17.71
CA TYR A 586 -3.03 25.51 16.56
C TYR A 586 -1.80 25.08 15.74
N PRO A 587 -1.95 24.76 14.44
CA PRO A 587 -0.90 24.15 13.66
C PRO A 587 0.17 25.16 13.26
N THR A 588 1.42 24.72 13.22
CA THR A 588 2.53 25.51 12.67
C THR A 588 2.38 25.68 11.16
N LYS A 589 2.84 26.83 10.64
CA LYS A 589 2.86 27.08 9.19
C LYS A 589 3.68 26.00 8.50
N THR A 590 3.06 25.31 7.55
CA THR A 590 3.71 24.33 6.67
C THR A 590 3.73 24.85 5.24
N VAL A 591 4.74 24.47 4.46
CA VAL A 591 4.86 24.83 3.04
C VAL A 591 4.38 23.62 2.23
N SER A 592 3.33 23.76 1.44
CA SER A 592 2.84 22.69 0.57
C SER A 592 3.57 22.73 -0.78
N THR A 593 4.23 21.64 -1.17
CA THR A 593 5.03 21.57 -2.42
C THR A 593 4.76 20.34 -3.26
N THR A 594 3.49 19.99 -3.50
CA THR A 594 3.19 18.83 -4.35
C THR A 594 1.96 19.01 -5.22
N VAL A 595 1.87 18.16 -6.24
CA VAL A 595 0.72 18.04 -7.14
C VAL A 595 -0.50 17.51 -6.39
N SER A 596 -1.67 18.12 -6.62
CA SER A 596 -2.94 17.67 -6.06
C SER A 596 -3.73 16.87 -7.12
N PRO A 597 -4.32 15.72 -6.76
CA PRO A 597 -5.27 15.03 -7.64
C PRO A 597 -6.64 15.68 -7.61
N PHE A 598 -6.88 16.60 -6.67
CA PHE A 598 -8.14 17.32 -6.54
C PHE A 598 -8.11 18.65 -7.28
N ASN A 599 -9.21 18.99 -7.93
CA ASN A 599 -9.48 20.31 -8.52
C ASN A 599 -10.00 21.29 -7.47
#